data_AF-F9D3Y9-F1
#
_entry.id   AF-F9D3Y9-F1
#
_cell.length_a   1.000
_cell.length_b   1.000
_cell.length_c   1.000
_cell.angle_alpha   90.00
_cell.angle_beta   90.00
_cell.angle_gamma   90.00
#
_symmetry.space_group_name_H-M   'P 1'
#
loop_
_entity.id
_entity.type
_entity.pdbx_description
1 polymer ?
#
loop_
_entity_poly.entity_id
_entity_poly.type
_entity_poly.pdbx_seq_one_letter_code
_entity_poly.pdbx_strand_id
1 'polypeptide(L)' 'MLRKIESGDRDFYREFVSFCRYKGKVLKGLIKRRKVEFSLFYVP' A
#
# COMPACT_ATOMS: atom_id res chain seq x y z
N MET A 1 -0.63 -9.97 0.87
CA MET A 1 -0.89 -8.83 -0.03
C MET A 1 -1.06 -9.23 -1.50
N LEU A 2 -0.03 -9.74 -2.21
CA LEU A 2 -0.15 -10.03 -3.66
C LEU A 2 -1.34 -10.93 -4.00
N ARG A 3 -1.52 -12.04 -3.26
CA ARG A 3 -2.68 -12.93 -3.41
C ARG A 3 -4.04 -12.22 -3.28
N LYS A 4 -4.14 -11.16 -2.48
CA LYS A 4 -5.38 -10.36 -2.32
C LYS A 4 -5.64 -9.49 -3.55
N ILE A 5 -4.58 -8.88 -4.10
CA ILE A 5 -4.68 -8.12 -5.36
C ILE A 5 -5.10 -9.06 -6.50
N GLU A 6 -4.46 -10.22 -6.61
CA GLU A 6 -4.76 -11.24 -7.63
C GLU A 6 -6.18 -11.80 -7.50
N SER A 7 -6.71 -11.93 -6.28
CA SER A 7 -8.10 -12.34 -6.03
C SER A 7 -9.12 -11.21 -6.18
N GLY A 8 -8.69 -9.99 -6.53
CA GLY A 8 -9.55 -8.81 -6.63
C GLY A 8 -10.02 -8.23 -5.29
N ASP A 9 -9.47 -8.69 -4.16
CA ASP A 9 -9.74 -8.14 -2.84
C ASP A 9 -9.05 -6.78 -2.71
N ARG A 10 -9.86 -5.73 -2.56
CA ARG A 10 -9.43 -4.33 -2.47
C ARG A 10 -9.09 -3.89 -1.04
N ASP A 11 -9.36 -4.71 -0.01
CA ASP A 11 -9.02 -4.42 1.40
C ASP A 11 -7.58 -4.81 1.75
N PHE A 12 -6.63 -4.39 0.92
CA PHE A 12 -5.20 -4.63 1.14
C PHE A 12 -4.44 -3.38 1.59
N TYR A 13 -5.09 -2.22 1.69
CA TYR A 13 -4.45 -0.94 1.99
C TYR A 13 -3.65 -0.99 3.31
N ARG A 14 -4.21 -1.61 4.35
CA ARG A 14 -3.56 -1.72 5.67
C ARG A 14 -2.27 -2.53 5.63
N GLU A 15 -2.28 -3.64 4.89
CA GLU A 15 -1.08 -4.44 4.61
C GLU A 15 -0.07 -3.64 3.78
N PHE A 16 -0.53 -2.93 2.75
CA PHE A 16 0.33 -2.16 1.84
C PHE A 16 1.13 -1.06 2.55
N VAL A 17 0.48 -0.30 3.43
CA VAL A 17 1.16 0.75 4.20
C VAL A 17 2.00 0.21 5.36
N SER A 18 1.77 -1.04 5.80
CA SER A 18 2.54 -1.67 6.88
C SER A 18 4.03 -1.84 6.50
N PHE A 19 4.31 -2.00 5.21
CA PHE A 19 5.67 -2.05 4.65
C PHE A 19 6.39 -0.69 4.63
N CYS A 20 5.73 0.41 5.03
CA CYS A 20 6.35 1.74 5.10
C CYS A 20 7.24 1.93 6.33
N ARG A 21 8.01 0.91 6.71
CA ARG A 21 8.85 0.91 7.91
C ARG A 21 10.25 0.43 7.57
N TYR A 22 11.26 1.09 8.15
CA TYR A 22 12.65 0.69 8.07
C TYR A 22 13.27 0.78 9.47
N LYS A 23 13.88 -0.31 9.93
CA LYS A 23 14.46 -0.42 11.29
C LYS A 23 13.51 0.08 12.39
N GLY A 24 12.23 -0.35 12.32
CA GLY A 24 11.18 0.05 13.26
C GLY A 24 10.60 1.46 13.08
N LYS A 25 11.26 2.33 12.31
CA LYS A 25 10.84 3.71 12.04
C LYS A 25 9.90 3.77 10.83
N VAL A 26 8.86 4.59 10.94
CA VAL A 26 7.91 4.84 9.85
C VAL A 26 8.50 5.85 8.86
N LEU A 27 8.50 5.50 7.57
CA LEU A 27 8.98 6.37 6.50
C LEU A 27 7.82 7.20 5.93
N LYS A 28 7.64 8.43 6.43
CA LYS A 28 6.54 9.32 6.00
C LYS A 28 6.49 9.57 4.48
N GLY A 29 7.65 9.71 3.85
CA GLY A 29 7.74 9.88 2.38
C GLY A 29 7.24 8.64 1.63
N LEU A 30 7.51 7.44 2.16
CA LEU A 30 7.05 6.19 1.57
C LEU A 30 5.54 6.03 1.69
N ILE A 31 4.95 6.43 2.83
CA ILE A 31 3.48 6.47 3.00
C ILE A 31 2.85 7.38 1.94
N LYS A 32 3.42 8.56 1.69
CA LYS A 32 2.89 9.49 0.68
C LYS A 32 2.91 8.87 -0.72
N ARG A 33 4.02 8.20 -1.10
CA ARG A 33 4.12 7.46 -2.37
C ARG A 33 3.08 6.34 -2.47
N ARG A 34 2.94 5.53 -1.41
CA ARG A 34 1.97 4.42 -1.36
C ARG A 34 0.52 4.90 -1.48
N LYS A 35 0.17 6.07 -0.93
CA LYS A 35 -1.18 6.66 -1.12
C LYS A 35 -1.46 7.01 -2.58
N VAL A 36 -0.49 7.60 -3.28
CA VAL A 36 -0.63 7.94 -4.71
C VAL A 36 -0.74 6.69 -5.56
N GLU A 37 0.10 5.69 -5.31
CA GLU A 37 0.00 4.40 -6.00
C GLU A 37 -1.33 3.71 -5.72
N PHE A 38 -1.80 3.73 -4.48
CA PHE A 38 -3.12 3.20 -4.12
C PHE A 38 -4.24 3.89 -4.89
N SER A 39 -4.22 5.22 -5.03
CA SER A 39 -5.23 5.93 -5.84
C SER A 39 -5.15 5.57 -7.33
N LEU A 40 -3.95 5.33 -7.87
CA LEU A 40 -3.77 4.93 -9.26
C LEU A 40 -4.38 3.55 -9.57
N PHE A 41 -4.46 2.64 -8.58
CA PHE A 41 -5.13 1.34 -8.75
C PHE A 41 -6.66 1.42 -8.96
N TYR A 42 -7.26 2.60 -8.77
CA TYR A 42 -8.69 2.86 -8.98
C TYR A 42 -8.98 3.78 -10.16
N VAL A 43 -7.94 4.21 -10.89
CA VAL A 43 -8.14 4.91 -12.16
C VAL A 43 -8.55 3.86 -13.21
N PRO A 44 -9.67 4.05 -13.93
CA PRO A 44 -10.14 3.12 -14.96
C PRO A 44 -9.15 2.95 -16.12
#